data_AF-G2NWV5-F1
#
_entry.id   AF-G2NWV5-F1
#
_cell.length_a   1.000
_cell.length_b   1.000
_cell.length_c   1.000
_cell.angle_alpha   90.00
_cell.angle_beta   90.00
_cell.angle_gamma   90.00
#
_symmetry.space_group_name_H-M   'P 1'
#
loop_
_entity.id
_entity.type
_entity.pdbx_description
1 polymer ?
#
loop_
_entity_poly.entity_id
_entity_poly.type
_entity_poly.pdbx_seq_one_letter_code
_entity_poly.pdbx_strand_id
1 'polypeptide(L)'
;MSGTESNAPAGGEGSRPQGSQNDLSGSSRDVVQAGNVSGGINFYQRVPGESASLIPRQLPADVHAFVNRSDELNQLDAILTSQSGDRLVVSIHVVAGTAGAGKTSLVLHWAHQVKDRFPDGQLFVNLRGYDPGEPVIADQALRRFLRALGVPADQIPQDVDDAAALYRSEVPPLYGGG
;
A
#
# COMPACT_ATOMS: atom_id res chain seq x y z
N MET A 1 -20.61 -6.57 -78.15
CA MET A 1 -19.87 -7.80 -78.51
C MET A 1 -18.51 -7.73 -77.81
N SER A 2 -18.20 -8.77 -77.03
CA SER A 2 -16.94 -9.05 -76.27
C SER A 2 -16.63 -8.10 -75.09
N GLY A 3 -16.48 -8.49 -73.82
CA GLY A 3 -15.94 -9.72 -73.19
C GLY A 3 -14.41 -9.58 -73.09
N THR A 4 -13.76 -9.44 -71.93
CA THR A 4 -13.45 -10.48 -70.90
C THR A 4 -12.94 -9.84 -69.58
N GLU A 5 -13.45 -10.26 -68.41
CA GLU A 5 -12.81 -11.08 -67.34
C GLU A 5 -11.61 -10.42 -66.63
N SER A 6 -11.64 -10.12 -65.33
CA SER A 6 -11.64 -10.99 -64.14
C SER A 6 -10.27 -10.87 -63.44
N ASN A 7 -10.25 -10.40 -62.19
CA ASN A 7 -9.61 -11.12 -61.09
C ASN A 7 -9.92 -10.41 -59.75
N ALA A 8 -10.62 -11.11 -58.87
CA ALA A 8 -10.46 -10.96 -57.42
C ALA A 8 -9.81 -12.27 -56.94
N PRO A 9 -8.99 -12.23 -55.89
CA PRO A 9 -9.56 -12.74 -54.65
C PRO A 9 -9.13 -11.98 -53.38
N ALA A 10 -10.12 -11.90 -52.48
CA ALA A 10 -10.08 -12.25 -51.06
C ALA A 10 -8.91 -11.79 -50.18
N GLY A 11 -9.26 -11.17 -49.05
CA GLY A 11 -8.46 -11.30 -47.84
C GLY A 11 -8.73 -10.25 -46.77
N GLY A 12 -9.68 -10.54 -45.88
CA GLY A 12 -9.60 -10.13 -44.48
C GLY A 12 -10.04 -8.71 -44.14
N GLU A 13 -11.34 -8.52 -43.90
CA GLU A 13 -11.78 -7.47 -42.97
C GLU A 13 -11.33 -7.86 -41.57
N GLY A 14 -10.09 -7.49 -41.22
CA GLY A 14 -9.65 -7.44 -39.84
C GLY A 14 -10.45 -6.36 -39.14
N SER A 15 -11.32 -6.76 -38.21
CA SER A 15 -11.98 -5.87 -37.26
C SER A 15 -10.93 -4.99 -36.58
N ARG A 16 -10.86 -3.71 -36.97
CA ARG A 16 -10.10 -2.71 -36.24
C ARG A 16 -10.74 -2.59 -34.84
N PRO A 17 -10.01 -2.76 -33.73
CA PRO A 17 -10.54 -2.37 -32.43
C PRO A 17 -10.85 -0.87 -32.50
N GLN A 18 -12.09 -0.50 -32.25
CA GLN A 18 -12.50 0.90 -32.09
C GLN A 18 -11.64 1.47 -30.97
N GLY A 19 -10.67 2.31 -31.32
CA GLY A 19 -9.85 3.02 -30.36
C GLY A 19 -10.77 3.95 -29.56
N SER A 20 -10.80 3.80 -28.24
CA SER A 20 -11.49 4.77 -27.39
C SER A 20 -10.74 6.10 -27.46
N GLN A 21 -11.31 7.08 -28.15
CA GLN A 21 -10.80 8.45 -28.15
C GLN A 21 -11.52 9.22 -27.05
N ASN A 22 -10.77 9.70 -26.06
CA ASN A 22 -11.31 10.52 -24.98
C ASN A 22 -10.74 11.93 -25.14
N ASP A 23 -11.61 12.91 -25.34
CA ASP A 23 -11.26 14.33 -25.37
C ASP A 23 -11.82 14.99 -24.11
N LEU A 24 -10.94 15.62 -23.33
CA LEU A 24 -11.28 16.25 -22.05
C LEU A 24 -10.77 17.68 -22.08
N SER A 25 -11.70 18.64 -22.02
CA SER A 25 -11.39 20.07 -21.89
C SER A 25 -11.94 20.62 -20.56
N GLY A 26 -11.04 21.17 -19.74
CA GLY A 26 -11.35 21.69 -18.40
C GLY A 26 -10.19 21.51 -17.42
N SER A 27 -10.27 22.16 -16.24
CA SER A 27 -9.37 21.93 -15.11
C SER A 27 -10.00 20.87 -14.20
N SER A 28 -9.79 19.59 -14.51
CA SER A 28 -10.10 18.50 -13.58
C SER A 28 -8.83 18.11 -12.82
N ARG A 29 -8.93 17.90 -11.51
CA ARG A 29 -7.77 17.57 -10.67
C ARG A 29 -7.42 16.08 -10.72
N ASP A 30 -8.42 15.20 -10.87
CA ASP A 30 -8.23 13.75 -10.98
C ASP A 30 -8.92 13.24 -12.25
N VAL A 31 -8.18 12.54 -13.11
CA VAL A 31 -8.70 11.93 -14.34
C VAL A 31 -8.25 10.47 -14.39
N VAL A 32 -9.21 9.55 -14.49
CA VAL A 32 -8.96 8.12 -14.67
C VAL A 32 -9.59 7.67 -15.98
N GLN A 33 -8.78 7.17 -16.91
CA GLN A 33 -9.24 6.56 -18.14
C GLN A 33 -9.21 5.03 -18.00
N ALA A 34 -10.37 4.39 -18.12
CA ALA A 34 -10.51 2.94 -18.06
C ALA A 34 -11.33 2.43 -19.24
N GLY A 35 -10.95 1.27 -19.80
CA GLY A 35 -11.61 0.68 -20.98
C GLY A 35 -12.93 -0.03 -20.65
N ASN A 36 -12.91 -0.98 -19.71
CA ASN A 36 -14.11 -1.62 -19.19
C ASN A 36 -14.00 -1.71 -17.67
N VAL A 37 -14.97 -1.13 -16.96
CA VAL A 37 -15.04 -1.17 -15.50
C VAL A 37 -16.24 -2.01 -15.10
N SER A 38 -15.98 -3.11 -14.41
CA SER A 38 -17.01 -3.92 -13.76
C SER A 38 -16.81 -3.80 -12.25
N GLY A 39 -17.61 -2.96 -11.59
CA GLY A 39 -17.51 -2.67 -10.15
C GLY A 39 -17.75 -1.19 -9.82
N GLY A 40 -17.75 -0.86 -8.53
CA GLY A 40 -17.80 0.54 -8.07
C GLY A 40 -16.47 1.26 -8.29
N ILE A 41 -16.52 2.54 -8.63
CA ILE A 41 -15.34 3.41 -8.72
C ILE A 41 -15.39 4.36 -7.53
N ASN A 42 -14.43 4.23 -6.61
CA ASN A 42 -14.29 5.09 -5.45
C ASN A 42 -13.07 6.00 -5.63
N PHE A 43 -13.29 7.32 -5.64
CA PHE A 43 -12.22 8.32 -5.73
C PHE A 43 -11.87 8.81 -4.33
N TYR A 44 -10.62 8.62 -3.93
CA TYR A 44 -10.08 9.13 -2.66
C TYR A 44 -9.11 10.27 -2.97
N GLN A 45 -9.64 11.49 -3.09
CA GLN A 45 -8.81 12.67 -3.33
C GLN A 45 -8.34 13.24 -1.99
N ARG A 46 -7.02 13.31 -1.80
CA ARG A 46 -6.45 14.07 -0.68
C ARG A 46 -6.73 15.56 -0.94
N VAL A 47 -7.59 16.18 -0.14
CA VAL A 47 -7.78 17.63 -0.16
C VAL A 47 -6.54 18.27 0.49
N PRO A 48 -5.64 18.93 -0.26
CA PRO A 48 -4.44 19.50 0.33
C PRO A 48 -4.83 20.78 1.06
N GLY A 49 -4.90 20.73 2.39
CA GLY A 49 -5.10 21.93 3.20
C GLY A 49 -5.79 21.76 4.55
N GLU A 50 -6.44 20.63 4.85
CA GLU A 50 -7.26 20.53 6.07
C GLU A 50 -6.87 19.40 7.04
N SER A 51 -6.17 18.35 6.57
CA SER A 51 -5.62 17.32 7.44
C SER A 51 -4.14 17.61 7.68
N ALA A 52 -3.80 18.24 8.81
CA ALA A 52 -2.45 18.08 9.34
C ALA A 52 -2.22 16.58 9.47
N SER A 53 -1.44 15.99 8.56
CA SER A 53 -1.19 14.55 8.54
C SER A 53 -0.70 14.15 9.92
N LEU A 54 -1.53 13.44 10.68
CA LEU A 54 -1.14 12.93 11.97
C LEU A 54 -0.11 11.86 11.70
N ILE A 55 1.17 12.22 11.79
CA ILE A 55 2.29 11.29 11.62
C ILE A 55 2.17 10.25 12.75
N PRO A 56 1.75 9.00 12.46
CA PRO A 56 1.48 8.04 13.51
C PRO A 56 2.78 7.65 14.21
N ARG A 57 2.79 7.57 15.54
CA ARG A 57 3.92 7.07 16.33
C ARG A 57 3.43 5.98 17.26
N GLN A 58 3.06 4.84 16.69
CA GLN A 58 2.34 3.78 17.41
C GLN A 58 3.23 2.68 17.99
N LEU A 59 4.55 2.80 17.87
CA LEU A 59 5.45 1.80 18.45
C LEU A 59 5.23 1.71 19.97
N PRO A 60 4.95 0.51 20.51
CA PRO A 60 5.02 0.26 21.95
C PRO A 60 6.36 0.68 22.54
N ALA A 61 6.41 0.85 23.86
CA ALA A 61 7.63 1.22 24.56
C ALA A 61 8.80 0.28 24.22
N ASP A 62 10.00 0.85 24.14
CA ASP A 62 11.22 0.08 23.89
C ASP A 62 11.54 -0.85 25.07
N VAL A 63 12.34 -1.87 24.80
CA VAL A 63 12.75 -2.88 25.77
C VAL A 63 14.04 -2.42 26.45
N HIS A 64 13.93 -1.95 27.69
CA HIS A 64 15.04 -1.37 28.46
C HIS A 64 16.25 -2.30 28.73
N ALA A 65 16.09 -3.62 28.60
CA ALA A 65 17.14 -4.60 28.86
C ALA A 65 17.26 -5.60 27.70
N PHE A 66 17.57 -5.09 26.50
CA PHE A 66 17.81 -5.92 25.32
C PHE A 66 19.29 -6.32 25.24
N VAL A 67 19.60 -7.62 25.29
CA VAL A 67 20.96 -8.14 25.27
C VAL A 67 21.10 -9.29 24.26
N ASN A 68 22.30 -9.42 23.68
CA ASN A 68 22.78 -10.62 22.99
C ASN A 68 22.04 -11.05 21.71
N ARG A 69 21.71 -10.08 20.83
CA ARG A 69 21.01 -10.31 19.54
C ARG A 69 21.54 -9.42 18.41
N SER A 70 22.84 -9.11 18.45
CA SER A 70 23.47 -8.19 17.51
C SER A 70 23.44 -8.72 16.07
N ASP A 71 23.56 -10.04 15.89
CA ASP A 71 23.54 -10.66 14.57
C ASP A 71 22.17 -10.57 13.91
N GLU A 72 21.08 -10.77 14.67
CA GLU A 72 19.72 -10.63 14.14
C GLU A 72 19.36 -9.17 13.84
N LEU A 73 19.85 -8.22 14.65
CA LEU A 73 19.71 -6.79 14.36
C LEU A 73 20.45 -6.42 13.06
N ASN A 74 21.68 -6.91 12.87
CA ASN A 74 22.45 -6.69 11.64
C ASN A 74 21.73 -7.26 10.41
N GLN A 75 21.06 -8.41 10.53
CA GLN A 75 20.25 -8.98 9.45
C GLN A 75 19.06 -8.08 9.09
N LEU A 76 18.38 -7.50 10.10
CA LEU A 76 17.29 -6.56 9.87
C LEU A 76 17.77 -5.23 9.24
N ASP A 77 18.96 -4.75 9.60
CA ASP A 77 19.55 -3.54 9.01
C ASP A 77 20.01 -3.74 7.56
N ALA A 78 20.53 -4.93 7.24
CA ALA A 78 20.92 -5.28 5.88
C ALA A 78 19.72 -5.18 4.91
N ILE A 79 18.52 -5.53 5.37
CA ILE A 79 17.29 -5.40 4.59
C ILE A 79 17.07 -3.95 4.16
N LEU A 80 17.13 -2.99 5.09
CA LEU A 80 16.93 -1.57 4.77
C LEU A 80 18.00 -1.03 3.82
N THR A 81 19.23 -1.52 3.94
CA THR A 81 20.36 -1.07 3.12
C THR A 81 20.27 -1.61 1.69
N SER A 82 19.73 -2.82 1.52
CA SER A 82 19.56 -3.47 0.21
C SER A 82 18.47 -2.85 -0.68
N GLN A 83 17.57 -2.03 -0.11
CA GLN A 83 16.49 -1.35 -0.85
C GLN A 83 16.93 -0.04 -1.51
N SER A 84 18.23 0.28 -1.52
CA SER A 84 18.80 1.47 -2.17
C SER A 84 18.82 1.38 -3.72
N GLY A 85 18.15 0.38 -4.32
CA GLY A 85 18.01 0.22 -5.76
C GLY A 85 16.66 0.79 -6.24
N ASP A 86 16.68 1.45 -7.39
CA ASP A 86 15.68 2.33 -8.05
C ASP A 86 14.26 1.76 -8.31
N ARG A 87 13.79 0.78 -7.53
CA ARG A 87 12.44 0.23 -7.63
C ARG A 87 11.85 0.01 -6.24
N LEU A 88 10.98 0.95 -5.86
CA LEU A 88 10.20 0.99 -4.64
C LEU A 88 9.28 -0.24 -4.53
N VAL A 89 9.66 -1.22 -3.71
CA VAL A 89 8.86 -2.41 -3.44
C VAL A 89 8.37 -2.35 -1.99
N VAL A 90 7.05 -2.47 -1.79
CA VAL A 90 6.49 -2.74 -0.45
C VAL A 90 7.06 -4.07 0.02
N SER A 91 7.98 -4.04 0.98
CA SER A 91 8.66 -5.22 1.49
C SER A 91 7.96 -5.76 2.73
N ILE A 92 7.64 -7.06 2.72
CA ILE A 92 7.05 -7.77 3.86
C ILE A 92 8.15 -8.62 4.50
N HIS A 93 8.40 -8.39 5.79
CA HIS A 93 9.38 -9.15 6.57
C HIS A 93 8.68 -9.93 7.67
N VAL A 94 9.00 -11.22 7.77
CA VAL A 94 8.42 -12.12 8.76
C VAL A 94 9.53 -12.58 9.71
N VAL A 95 9.41 -12.25 10.99
CA VAL A 95 10.31 -12.73 12.04
C VAL A 95 9.68 -13.93 12.72
N ALA A 96 10.21 -15.12 12.43
CA ALA A 96 9.73 -16.40 12.98
C ALA A 96 10.74 -17.01 13.96
N GLY A 97 10.27 -17.88 14.85
CA GLY A 97 11.07 -18.52 15.89
C GLY A 97 10.21 -19.06 17.02
N THR A 98 10.81 -19.76 17.98
CA THR A 98 10.08 -20.44 19.06
C THR A 98 9.23 -19.49 19.90
N ALA A 99 8.15 -20.00 20.50
CA ALA A 99 7.33 -19.24 21.44
C ALA A 99 8.21 -18.78 22.62
N GLY A 100 8.01 -17.55 23.08
CA GLY A 100 8.82 -16.98 24.17
C GLY A 100 10.23 -16.53 23.78
N ALA A 101 10.68 -16.70 22.52
CA ALA A 101 12.03 -16.31 22.10
C ALA A 101 12.31 -14.79 22.07
N GLY A 102 11.34 -13.94 22.42
CA GLY A 102 11.51 -12.48 22.43
C GLY A 102 11.46 -11.81 21.05
N LYS A 103 10.82 -12.43 20.04
CA LYS A 103 10.72 -11.88 18.67
C LYS A 103 10.10 -10.49 18.63
N THR A 104 9.00 -10.29 19.37
CA THR A 104 8.36 -8.97 19.49
C THR A 104 9.31 -7.97 20.11
N SER A 105 10.07 -8.36 21.14
CA SER A 105 11.08 -7.51 21.77
C SER A 105 12.20 -7.13 20.79
N LEU A 106 12.71 -8.07 19.99
CA LEU A 106 13.70 -7.81 18.94
C LEU A 106 13.17 -6.83 17.89
N VAL A 107 11.97 -7.07 17.35
CA VAL A 107 11.36 -6.23 16.31
C VAL A 107 11.07 -4.83 16.85
N LEU A 108 10.55 -4.70 18.07
CA LEU A 108 10.30 -3.40 18.68
C LEU A 108 11.60 -2.63 18.92
N HIS A 109 12.61 -3.30 19.46
CA HIS A 109 13.90 -2.68 19.70
C HIS A 109 14.56 -2.21 18.40
N TRP A 110 14.54 -3.04 17.36
CA TRP A 110 15.00 -2.65 16.03
C TRP A 110 14.19 -1.48 15.45
N ALA A 111 12.86 -1.54 15.52
CA ALA A 111 11.98 -0.48 15.03
C ALA A 111 12.26 0.87 15.71
N HIS A 112 12.59 0.87 17.02
CA HIS A 112 13.00 2.08 17.73
C HIS A 112 14.33 2.65 17.23
N GLN A 113 15.28 1.81 16.82
CA GLN A 113 16.57 2.24 16.27
C GLN A 113 16.43 2.84 14.87
N VAL A 114 15.53 2.31 14.04
CA VAL A 114 15.37 2.75 12.64
C VAL A 114 14.22 3.74 12.43
N LYS A 115 13.45 4.08 13.47
CA LYS A 115 12.24 4.93 13.36
C LYS A 115 12.48 6.25 12.65
N ASP A 116 13.67 6.83 12.78
CA ASP A 116 14.02 8.12 12.17
C ASP A 116 14.19 8.02 10.64
N ARG A 117 14.35 6.80 10.11
CA ARG A 117 14.30 6.52 8.66
C ARG A 117 12.87 6.48 8.11
N PHE A 118 11.85 6.50 8.98
CA PHE A 118 10.43 6.49 8.63
C PHE A 118 9.76 7.77 9.15
N PRO A 119 10.07 8.94 8.55
CA PRO A 119 9.53 10.23 8.99
C PRO A 119 8.00 10.33 8.83
N ASP A 120 7.43 9.54 7.91
CA ASP A 120 5.99 9.45 7.66
C ASP A 120 5.23 8.73 8.78
N GLY A 121 5.96 8.13 9.72
CA GLY A 121 5.42 7.52 10.93
C GLY A 121 5.43 6.00 10.91
N GLN A 122 4.99 5.43 12.03
CA GLN A 122 4.93 3.99 12.26
C GLN A 122 3.54 3.61 12.79
N LEU A 123 2.93 2.61 12.15
CA LEU A 123 1.70 1.97 12.58
C LEU A 123 2.01 0.62 13.21
N PHE A 124 1.33 0.30 14.32
CA PHE A 124 1.53 -0.96 15.04
C PHE A 124 0.19 -1.61 15.36
N VAL A 125 0.11 -2.92 15.11
CA VAL A 125 -1.02 -3.74 15.53
C VAL A 125 -0.48 -5.05 16.14
N ASN A 126 -0.96 -5.38 17.34
CA ASN A 126 -0.82 -6.73 17.87
C ASN A 126 -2.02 -7.54 17.37
N LEU A 127 -1.79 -8.49 16.46
CA LEU A 127 -2.83 -9.35 15.90
C LEU A 127 -3.34 -10.42 16.88
N ARG A 128 -2.68 -10.59 18.03
CA ARG A 128 -3.06 -11.53 19.11
C ARG A 128 -3.19 -12.98 18.65
N GLY A 129 -2.48 -13.38 17.58
CA GLY A 129 -2.60 -14.72 17.00
C GLY A 129 -2.16 -15.87 17.91
N TYR A 130 -1.42 -15.59 19.00
CA TYR A 130 -1.00 -16.57 20.00
C TYR A 130 -1.43 -16.19 21.44
N ASP A 131 -2.18 -15.10 21.60
CA ASP A 131 -2.72 -14.72 22.91
C ASP A 131 -4.05 -15.47 23.15
N PRO A 132 -4.44 -15.75 24.41
CA PRO A 132 -5.69 -16.44 24.74
C PRO A 132 -6.97 -15.62 24.45
N GLY A 133 -6.87 -14.44 23.83
CA GLY A 133 -8.00 -13.59 23.46
C GLY A 133 -8.42 -13.75 22.00
N GLU A 134 -9.50 -13.09 21.61
CA GLU A 134 -9.93 -13.07 20.20
C GLU A 134 -8.88 -12.38 19.31
N PRO A 135 -8.46 -13.04 18.20
CA PRO A 135 -7.57 -12.44 17.22
C PRO A 135 -8.18 -11.19 16.60
N VAL A 136 -7.33 -10.21 16.30
CA VAL A 136 -7.78 -9.01 15.58
C VAL A 136 -8.02 -9.39 14.12
N ILE A 137 -9.25 -9.24 13.64
CA ILE A 137 -9.58 -9.43 12.22
C ILE A 137 -9.01 -8.29 11.37
N ALA A 138 -8.68 -8.58 10.11
CA ALA A 138 -8.03 -7.63 9.20
C ALA A 138 -8.81 -6.31 9.06
N ASP A 139 -10.14 -6.37 8.97
CA ASP A 139 -11.02 -5.20 8.89
C ASP A 139 -10.83 -4.26 10.09
N GLN A 140 -10.80 -4.79 11.31
CA GLN A 140 -10.62 -3.98 12.52
C GLN A 140 -9.23 -3.31 12.56
N ALA A 141 -8.19 -4.04 12.14
CA ALA A 141 -6.83 -3.50 12.06
C ALA A 141 -6.76 -2.36 11.03
N LEU A 142 -7.34 -2.56 9.85
CA LEU A 142 -7.36 -1.61 8.76
C LEU A 142 -8.09 -0.31 9.12
N ARG A 143 -9.29 -0.41 9.71
CA ARG A 143 -10.03 0.76 10.21
C ARG A 143 -9.30 1.50 11.32
N ARG A 144 -8.51 0.80 12.15
CA ARG A 144 -7.67 1.42 13.17
C ARG A 144 -6.53 2.21 12.53
N PHE A 145 -5.91 1.68 11.48
CA PHE A 145 -4.84 2.37 10.76
C PHE A 145 -5.34 3.60 10.00
N LEU A 146 -6.49 3.52 9.33
CA LEU A 146 -7.10 4.67 8.66
C LEU A 146 -7.36 5.83 9.64
N ARG A 147 -7.96 5.53 10.82
CA ARG A 147 -8.13 6.54 11.87
C ARG A 147 -6.81 7.12 12.36
N ALA A 148 -5.77 6.30 12.46
CA ALA A 148 -4.46 6.74 12.89
C ALA A 148 -3.76 7.67 11.89
N LEU A 149 -4.01 7.47 10.60
CA LEU A 149 -3.55 8.33 9.52
C LEU A 149 -4.35 9.65 9.42
N GLY A 150 -5.41 9.78 10.23
CA GLY A 150 -6.24 10.99 10.30
C GLY A 150 -7.53 10.92 9.49
N VAL A 151 -7.91 9.75 8.94
CA VAL A 151 -9.18 9.58 8.23
C VAL A 151 -10.34 9.66 9.23
N PRO A 152 -11.30 10.60 9.05
CA PRO A 152 -12.50 10.68 9.88
C PRO A 152 -13.34 9.40 9.80
N ALA A 153 -13.94 8.99 10.93
CA ALA A 153 -14.60 7.69 11.04
C ALA A 153 -15.80 7.52 10.08
N ASP A 154 -16.47 8.62 9.75
CA ASP A 154 -17.57 8.72 8.79
C ASP A 154 -17.11 8.60 7.33
N GLN A 155 -15.82 8.81 7.06
CA GLN A 155 -15.21 8.66 5.73
C GLN A 155 -14.58 7.27 5.50
N ILE A 156 -14.58 6.40 6.53
CA ILE A 156 -14.04 5.05 6.41
C ILE A 156 -15.09 4.13 5.75
N PRO A 157 -14.80 3.55 4.58
CA PRO A 157 -15.71 2.64 3.91
C PRO A 157 -16.13 1.46 4.80
N GLN A 158 -17.37 0.99 4.62
CA GLN A 158 -17.84 -0.22 5.30
C GLN A 158 -17.30 -1.49 4.63
N ASP A 159 -17.04 -1.44 3.34
CA ASP A 159 -16.41 -2.53 2.61
C ASP A 159 -14.89 -2.58 2.86
N VAL A 160 -14.34 -3.80 2.98
CA VAL A 160 -12.93 -4.02 3.34
C VAL A 160 -11.98 -3.73 2.18
N ASP A 161 -12.40 -4.01 0.94
CA ASP A 161 -11.58 -3.78 -0.25
C ASP A 161 -11.46 -2.28 -0.53
N ASP A 162 -12.57 -1.55 -0.33
CA ASP A 162 -12.60 -0.09 -0.39
C ASP A 162 -11.76 0.55 0.72
N ALA A 163 -11.86 0.06 1.95
CA ALA A 163 -11.00 0.52 3.05
C ALA A 163 -9.52 0.23 2.76
N ALA A 164 -9.20 -0.87 2.09
CA ALA A 164 -7.83 -1.23 1.73
C ALA A 164 -7.31 -0.34 0.59
N ALA A 165 -8.17 0.04 -0.35
CA ALA A 165 -7.85 1.03 -1.38
C ALA A 165 -7.56 2.40 -0.76
N LEU A 166 -8.40 2.88 0.16
CA LEU A 166 -8.18 4.13 0.88
C LEU A 166 -6.88 4.10 1.71
N TYR A 167 -6.59 2.98 2.38
CA TYR A 167 -5.34 2.86 3.13
C TYR A 167 -4.10 3.02 2.23
N ARG A 168 -4.13 2.48 1.00
CA ARG A 168 -3.04 2.65 0.03
C ARG A 168 -2.89 4.08 -0.49
N SER A 169 -3.96 4.90 -0.48
CA SER A 169 -3.87 6.32 -0.87
C SER A 169 -3.41 7.24 0.25
N GLU A 170 -3.68 6.85 1.51
CA GLU A 170 -3.28 7.64 2.70
C GLU A 170 -1.83 7.42 3.12
N VAL A 171 -1.25 6.27 2.80
CA VAL A 171 0.19 6.06 3.00
C VAL A 171 0.94 6.91 1.96
N PRO A 172 1.71 7.94 2.38
CA PRO A 172 2.45 8.79 1.45
C PRO A 172 3.38 7.92 0.59
N PRO A 173 3.60 8.24 -0.70
CA PRO A 173 4.68 7.63 -1.45
C PRO A 173 5.97 7.90 -0.68
N LEU A 174 6.65 6.83 -0.25
CA LEU A 174 7.91 6.89 0.48
C LEU A 174 8.88 7.75 -0.35
N TYR A 175 9.41 8.82 0.26
CA TYR A 175 10.18 9.87 -0.40
C TYR A 175 11.23 9.30 -1.38
N GLY A 176 11.03 9.56 -2.67
CA GLY A 176 12.11 9.63 -3.65
C GLY A 176 12.64 11.06 -3.66
N GLY A 177 13.84 11.27 -3.12
CA GLY A 177 14.46 12.60 -3.12
C GLY A 177 15.94 12.53 -2.79
N GLY A 178 16.77 12.68 -3.83
CA GLY A 178 18.22 12.87 -3.75
C GLY A 178 18.95 12.17 -4.87
#